data_AF-A0A1V6B135-F1
#
_entry.id   AF-A0A1V6B135-F1
#
_cell.length_a   1.000
_cell.length_b   1.000
_cell.length_c   1.000
_cell.angle_alpha   90.00
_cell.angle_beta   90.00
_cell.angle_gamma   90.00
#
_symmetry.space_group_name_H-M   'P 1'
#
loop_
_entity.id
_entity.type
_entity.pdbx_description
1 polymer ?
#
loop_
_entity_poly.entity_id
_entity_poly.type
_entity_poly.pdbx_seq_one_letter_code
_entity_poly.pdbx_strand_id
1 'polypeptide(L)' 'MATELTMTKSHSPHEVKFKSDTDPHFAIVEILKRATGEIKASHYILKSDVPQWLSYFESQGFTIKNSDNG' A
#
# COMPACT_ATOMS: atom_id res chain seq x y z
N MET A 1 -9.73 4.09 -13.55
CA MET A 1 -9.95 4.23 -12.11
C MET A 1 -8.74 3.64 -11.41
N ALA A 2 -7.78 4.46 -10.99
CA ALA A 2 -6.63 3.98 -10.23
C ALA A 2 -7.11 3.65 -8.81
N THR A 3 -7.23 2.36 -8.50
CA THR A 3 -7.54 1.94 -7.13
C THR A 3 -6.26 2.11 -6.31
N GLU A 4 -6.15 3.25 -5.65
CA GLU A 4 -5.09 3.49 -4.67
C GLU A 4 -5.56 2.93 -3.33
N LEU A 5 -4.89 1.88 -2.86
CA LEU A 5 -5.18 1.29 -1.54
C LEU A 5 -4.07 1.67 -0.58
N THR A 6 -4.44 2.18 0.59
CA THR A 6 -3.48 2.54 1.64
C THR A 6 -3.70 1.65 2.85
N MET A 7 -2.63 1.10 3.41
CA MET A 7 -2.65 0.36 4.67
C MET A 7 -1.82 1.09 5.72
N THR A 8 -2.31 1.07 6.96
CA THR A 8 -1.65 1.71 8.10
C THR A 8 -1.69 0.79 9.31
N LYS A 9 -0.69 0.88 10.17
CA LYS A 9 -0.69 0.19 11.46
C LYS A 9 -0.71 1.23 12.59
N SER A 10 -1.52 0.98 13.64
CA SER A 10 -1.54 1.82 14.83
C SER A 10 -0.16 1.90 15.46
N HIS A 11 0.25 3.11 15.87
CA HIS A 11 1.59 3.42 16.40
C HIS A 11 2.79 3.13 15.48
N SER A 12 2.56 2.69 14.23
CA SER A 12 3.61 2.58 13.22
C SER A 12 3.83 3.94 12.54
N PRO A 13 5.08 4.40 12.39
CA PRO A 13 5.39 5.59 11.62
C PRO A 13 5.29 5.36 10.11
N HIS A 14 5.02 4.12 9.67
CA HIS A 14 4.94 3.74 8.26
C HIS A 14 3.49 3.60 7.77
N GLU A 15 3.29 3.90 6.50
CA GLU A 15 2.10 3.59 5.70
C GLU A 15 2.53 2.84 4.44
N VAL A 16 1.68 1.95 3.94
CA VAL A 16 1.91 1.18 2.73
C VAL A 16 0.88 1.62 1.70
N LYS A 17 1.31 2.00 0.51
CA LYS A 17 0.44 2.37 -0.61
C LYS A 17 0.60 1.37 -1.74
N PHE A 18 -0.53 0.93 -2.27
CA PHE A 18 -0.63 0.11 -3.47
C PHE A 18 -1.17 0.99 -4.58
N LYS A 19 -0.39 1.14 -5.64
CA LYS A 19 -0.73 1.92 -6.83
C LYS A 19 -0.75 1.00 -8.03
N SER A 20 -1.72 1.16 -8.92
CA SER A 20 -1.65 0.53 -10.24
C SER A 20 -0.65 1.29 -11.11
N ASP A 21 0.15 0.57 -11.89
CA ASP A 21 1.04 1.20 -12.87
C ASP A 21 0.24 1.63 -14.13
N THR A 22 0.93 2.26 -15.08
CA THR A 22 0.40 2.52 -16.43
C THR A 22 0.10 1.20 -17.14
N ASP A 23 0.89 0.15 -16.90
CA ASP A 23 0.57 -1.22 -17.33
C ASP A 23 -0.38 -1.88 -16.33
N PRO A 24 -1.59 -2.30 -16.75
CA PRO A 24 -2.58 -2.90 -15.87
C PRO A 24 -2.17 -4.26 -15.27
N HIS A 25 -1.12 -4.91 -15.75
CA HIS A 25 -0.59 -6.16 -15.21
C HIS A 25 0.32 -5.95 -14.01
N PHE A 26 0.74 -4.71 -13.74
CA PHE A 26 1.68 -4.40 -12.69
C PHE A 26 1.11 -3.43 -11.67
N ALA A 27 1.66 -3.50 -10.46
CA ALA A 27 1.37 -2.61 -9.36
C ALA A 27 2.67 -2.23 -8.64
N ILE A 28 2.65 -1.06 -8.02
CA ILE A 28 3.74 -0.55 -7.20
C ILE A 28 3.28 -0.55 -5.74
N VAL A 29 4.10 -1.14 -4.87
CA VAL A 29 3.94 -1.09 -3.43
C VAL A 29 4.97 -0.12 -2.88
N GLU A 30 4.53 0.98 -2.29
CA GLU A 30 5.38 1.98 -1.65
C GLU A 30 5.20 1.94 -0.14
N ILE A 31 6.30 1.91 0.60
CA ILE A 31 6.31 2.09 2.05
C ILE A 31 6.80 3.51 2.32
N LEU A 32 5.94 4.34 2.91
CA LEU A 32 6.21 5.73 3.18
C LEU A 32 6.24 6.02 4.68
N LYS A 33 7.02 7.01 5.09
CA LYS A 33 6.93 7.56 6.45
C LYS A 33 5.72 8.47 6.54
N ARG A 34 4.72 8.09 7.36
CA ARG A 34 3.43 8.78 7.51
C ARG A 34 3.55 10.28 7.80
N ALA A 35 4.54 10.66 8.60
CA ALA A 35 4.73 12.05 9.02
C ALA A 35 5.29 12.96 7.93
N THR A 36 6.08 12.43 6.99
CA THR A 36 6.81 13.24 5.99
C THR A 36 6.45 12.90 4.55
N GLY A 37 5.75 11.78 4.31
CA GLY A 37 5.50 11.25 2.96
C GLY A 37 6.73 10.69 2.26
N GLU A 38 7.88 10.59 2.95
CA GLU A 38 9.13 10.10 2.37
C GLU A 38 9.02 8.60 2.05
N ILE A 39 9.28 8.22 0.80
CA ILE A 39 9.33 6.82 0.37
C ILE A 39 10.58 6.17 0.97
N LYS A 40 10.38 5.19 1.84
CA LYS A 40 11.45 4.39 2.46
C LYS A 40 11.79 3.15 1.65
N ALA A 41 10.80 2.58 0.98
CA ALA A 41 10.98 1.46 0.07
C ALA A 41 9.89 1.47 -0.99
N SER A 42 10.21 0.94 -2.17
CA SER A 42 9.25 0.69 -3.23
C SER A 42 9.53 -0.65 -3.90
N HIS A 43 8.48 -1.36 -4.27
CA HIS A 43 8.54 -2.64 -4.95
C HIS A 43 7.60 -2.64 -6.15
N TYR A 44 8.11 -3.16 -7.27
CA TYR A 44 7.34 -3.39 -8.48
C TYR A 44 6.91 -4.85 -8.52
N ILE A 45 5.60 -5.10 -8.59
CA ILE A 45 5.00 -6.43 -8.47
C ILE A 45 3.97 -6.66 -9.56
N LEU A 46 3.62 -7.93 -9.80
CA LEU A 46 2.46 -8.25 -10.62
C LEU A 46 1.19 -7.90 -9.86
N LYS A 47 0.17 -7.47 -10.60
CA LYS A 47 -1.15 -7.19 -10.05
C LYS A 47 -1.79 -8.44 -9.43
N SER A 48 -1.47 -9.63 -9.94
CA SER A 48 -1.87 -10.91 -9.36
C SER A 48 -1.34 -11.14 -7.95
N ASP A 49 -0.22 -10.51 -7.60
CA ASP A 49 0.47 -10.71 -6.32
C ASP A 49 -0.03 -9.73 -5.25
N VAL A 50 -0.79 -8.69 -5.66
CA VAL A 50 -1.36 -7.69 -4.73
C VAL A 50 -2.11 -8.35 -3.57
N PRO A 51 -3.00 -9.34 -3.77
CA PRO A 51 -3.68 -10.01 -2.65
C PRO A 51 -2.72 -10.68 -1.67
N GLN A 52 -1.64 -11.30 -2.16
CA GLN A 52 -0.63 -11.92 -1.30
C GLN A 52 0.10 -10.87 -0.45
N TRP A 53 0.45 -9.72 -1.05
CA TRP A 53 1.08 -8.61 -0.33
C TRP A 53 0.13 -7.97 0.69
N LEU A 54 -1.16 -7.83 0.36
CA LEU A 54 -2.18 -7.37 1.31
C LEU A 54 -2.23 -8.29 2.52
N SER A 55 -2.41 -9.60 2.32
CA SER A 55 -2.43 -10.57 3.42
C SER A 55 -1.14 -10.58 4.24
N TYR A 56 0.02 -10.36 3.59
CA TYR A 56 1.28 -10.21 4.29
C TYR A 56 1.24 -9.02 5.26
N PHE A 57 0.87 -7.82 4.81
CA PHE A 57 0.81 -6.65 5.70
C PHE A 57 -0.31 -6.74 6.74
N GLU A 58 -1.45 -7.35 6.40
CA GLU A 58 -2.52 -7.65 7.36
C GLU A 58 -2.02 -8.55 8.49
N SER A 59 -1.24 -9.60 8.16
CA SER A 59 -0.62 -10.48 9.17
C SER A 59 0.37 -9.74 10.09
N GLN A 60 0.98 -8.65 9.60
CA GLN A 60 1.86 -7.78 10.38
C GLN A 60 1.09 -6.74 11.22
N GLY A 61 -0.25 -6.73 11.14
CA GLY A 61 -1.14 -5.83 11.88
C GLY A 61 -1.36 -4.48 11.18
N PHE A 62 -1.11 -4.36 9.88
CA PHE A 62 -1.58 -3.22 9.10
C PHE A 62 -3.04 -3.44 8.70
N THR A 63 -3.81 -2.36 8.69
CA THR A 63 -5.22 -2.39 8.30
C THR A 63 -5.44 -1.42 7.13
N ILE A 64 -6.34 -1.78 6.23
CA ILE A 64 -6.75 -0.90 5.14
C ILE A 64 -7.33 0.39 5.73
N LYS A 65 -6.78 1.52 5.32
CA LYS A 65 -7.31 2.84 5.62
C LYS A 65 -8.33 3.17 4.55
N ASN A 66 -9.60 2.85 4.80
CA ASN A 66 -10.69 3.38 4.00
C ASN A 66 -10.70 4.90 4.18
N SER A 67 -10.25 5.64 3.17
CA SER A 67 -10.53 7.06 3.07
C SER A 67 -11.97 7.18 2.58
N ASP A 68 -12.92 6.91 3.46
CA ASP A 68 -14.31 7.29 3.24
C ASP A 68 -14.33 8.82 3.26
N ASN A 69 -14.47 9.43 2.08
CA ASN A 69 -14.85 10.83 1.97
C ASN A 69 -16.28 10.93 2.49
N GLY A 70 -16.43 11.25 3.77
CA GLY A 70 -17.63 11.87 4.31
C GLY A 70 -17.72 13.33 3.89
#